data_AF-T1EIK2-F1
#
_entry.id   AF-T1EIK2-F1
#
_cell.length_a   1.000
_cell.length_b   1.000
_cell.length_c   1.000
_cell.angle_alpha   90.00
_cell.angle_beta   90.00
_cell.angle_gamma   90.00
#
_symmetry.space_group_name_H-M   'P 1'
#
loop_
_entity.id
_entity.type
_entity.pdbx_description
1 polymer ?
#
loop_
_entity_poly.entity_id
_entity_poly.type
_entity_poly.pdbx_seq_one_letter_code
_entity_poly.pdbx_strand_id
1 'polypeptide(L)' 'RPKRDRTVFNKFQLQQLERAFKNGPYLEKVGREELAGKLGLTETQVKVWFQNRRTKNKR' A
#
# COMPACT_ATOMS: atom_id res chain seq x y z
N ARG A 1 17.75 -2.84 -16.17
CA ARG A 1 16.56 -2.42 -15.37
C ARG A 1 17.06 -2.01 -13.99
N PRO A 2 16.98 -0.74 -13.57
CA PRO A 2 17.43 -0.34 -12.24
C PRO A 2 16.68 -1.14 -11.18
N LYS A 3 17.42 -1.70 -10.20
CA LYS A 3 16.83 -2.38 -9.04
C LYS A 3 16.00 -1.34 -8.31
N ARG A 4 14.67 -1.51 -8.29
CA ARG A 4 13.80 -0.65 -7.48
C ARG A 4 14.18 -0.89 -6.02
N ASP A 5 14.61 0.17 -5.34
CA ASP A 5 14.90 0.11 -3.90
C ASP A 5 13.72 -0.48 -3.15
N ARG A 6 14.02 -1.48 -2.30
CA ARG A 6 13.01 -2.12 -1.47
C ARG A 6 12.55 -1.09 -0.45
N THR A 7 11.28 -0.74 -0.55
CA THR A 7 10.65 0.13 0.44
C THR A 7 10.41 -0.66 1.73
N VAL A 8 10.96 -0.17 2.83
CA VAL A 8 10.65 -0.67 4.18
C VAL A 8 9.59 0.26 4.75
N PHE A 9 8.38 -0.28 4.98
CA PHE A 9 7.30 0.48 5.62
C PHE A 9 7.52 0.48 7.14
N ASN A 10 7.36 1.64 7.77
CA ASN A 10 7.38 1.72 9.23
C ASN A 10 6.05 1.18 9.83
N LYS A 11 6.03 0.99 11.16
CA LYS A 11 4.83 0.46 11.86
C LYS A 11 3.59 1.31 11.63
N PHE A 12 3.71 2.63 11.64
CA PHE A 12 2.60 3.54 11.41
C PHE A 12 2.02 3.40 9.99
N GLN A 13 2.88 3.37 8.98
CA GLN A 13 2.48 3.16 7.58
C GLN A 13 1.77 1.82 7.39
N LEU A 14 2.31 0.74 7.98
CA LEU A 14 1.68 -0.58 7.94
C LEU A 14 0.29 -0.56 8.58
N GLN A 15 0.14 0.06 9.76
CA GLN A 15 -1.15 0.16 10.44
C GLN A 15 -2.20 0.92 9.59
N GLN A 16 -1.81 2.03 8.96
CA GLN A 16 -2.72 2.78 8.09
C GLN A 16 -3.08 2.00 6.82
N LEU A 17 -2.10 1.34 6.19
CA LEU A 17 -2.32 0.47 5.04
C LEU A 17 -3.28 -0.70 5.38
N GLU A 18 -3.10 -1.34 6.54
CA GLU A 18 -4.00 -2.41 7.00
C GLU A 18 -5.39 -1.89 7.34
N ARG A 19 -5.51 -0.71 7.96
CA ARG A 19 -6.81 -0.07 8.23
C ARG A 19 -7.56 0.22 6.93
N ALA A 20 -6.88 0.78 5.93
CA ALA A 20 -7.46 1.02 4.62
C ALA A 20 -7.86 -0.29 3.92
N PHE A 21 -7.03 -1.33 4.01
CA PHE A 21 -7.32 -2.65 3.45
C PHE A 21 -8.55 -3.32 4.07
N LYS A 22 -8.77 -3.17 5.39
CA LYS A 22 -9.97 -3.68 6.08
C LYS A 22 -11.25 -3.00 5.58
N ASN A 23 -11.18 -1.71 5.25
CA ASN A 23 -12.32 -0.98 4.68
C ASN A 23 -12.60 -1.39 3.23
N GLY A 24 -11.56 -1.77 2.48
CA GLY A 24 -11.70 -2.24 1.11
C GLY A 24 -10.39 -2.84 0.59
N PRO A 25 -10.39 -4.11 0.12
CA PRO A 25 -9.17 -4.74 -0.41
C PRO A 25 -8.74 -4.20 -1.78
N TYR A 26 -9.54 -3.31 -2.38
CA TYR A 26 -9.29 -2.67 -3.67
C TYR A 26 -9.43 -1.16 -3.50
N LEU A 27 -8.36 -0.41 -3.81
CA LEU A 27 -8.39 1.05 -3.85
C LEU A 27 -8.45 1.54 -5.30
N GLU A 28 -9.38 2.46 -5.56
CA GLU A 28 -9.40 3.29 -6.76
C GLU A 28 -8.22 4.25 -6.81
N LYS A 29 -8.02 4.92 -7.96
CA LYS A 29 -6.89 5.84 -8.17
C LYS A 29 -6.85 6.93 -7.11
N VAL A 30 -7.98 7.61 -6.87
CA VAL A 30 -8.10 8.70 -5.90
C VAL A 30 -7.75 8.26 -4.48
N GLY A 31 -8.36 7.16 -4.01
CA GLY A 31 -8.06 6.64 -2.66
C GLY A 31 -6.60 6.20 -2.48
N ARG A 32 -5.94 5.80 -3.58
CA ARG A 32 -4.52 5.47 -3.57
C ARG A 32 -3.64 6.72 -3.49
N GLU A 33 -3.95 7.76 -4.25
CA GLU A 33 -3.25 9.05 -4.22
C GLU A 33 -3.34 9.69 -2.84
N GLU A 34 -4.53 9.70 -2.24
CA GLU A 34 -4.72 10.21 -0.88
C GLU A 34 -3.92 9.43 0.17
N LEU A 35 -3.96 8.10 0.11
CA LEU A 35 -3.25 7.26 1.07
C LEU A 35 -1.73 7.37 0.89
N ALA A 36 -1.26 7.49 -0.36
CA ALA A 36 0.14 7.74 -0.68
C ALA A 36 0.60 9.08 -0.10
N GLY A 37 -0.16 10.16 -0.32
CA GLY A 37 0.13 11.49 0.24
C GLY A 37 0.16 11.50 1.76
N LYS A 38 -0.82 10.87 2.42
CA LYS A 38 -0.90 10.78 3.90
C LYS A 38 0.27 10.02 4.52
N LEU A 39 0.87 9.07 3.80
CA LEU A 39 1.92 8.19 4.32
C LEU A 39 3.33 8.55 3.83
N GLY A 40 3.46 9.58 2.99
CA GLY A 40 4.73 9.91 2.33
C GLY A 40 5.23 8.81 1.40
N LEU A 41 4.29 8.09 0.79
CA LEU A 41 4.55 7.00 -0.14
C LEU A 41 4.18 7.43 -1.57
N THR A 42 4.62 6.65 -2.55
CA THR A 42 4.17 6.74 -3.94
C THR A 42 2.94 5.85 -4.15
N GLU A 43 2.10 6.22 -5.13
CA GLU A 43 0.99 5.37 -5.56
C GLU A 43 1.45 3.95 -5.90
N THR A 44 2.63 3.80 -6.52
CA THR A 44 3.16 2.49 -6.88
C THR A 44 3.45 1.63 -5.65
N GLN A 45 4.01 2.20 -4.58
CA GLN A 45 4.26 1.48 -3.32
C GLN A 45 2.95 1.02 -2.68
N VAL A 46 1.94 1.91 -2.61
CA VAL A 46 0.61 1.56 -2.08
C VAL A 46 -0.03 0.46 -2.94
N LYS A 47 0.01 0.58 -4.27
CA LYS A 47 -0.52 -0.44 -5.20
C LYS A 47 0.13 -1.81 -4.98
N VAL A 48 1.47 -1.86 -4.91
CA VAL A 48 2.22 -3.11 -4.71
C VAL A 48 1.93 -3.71 -3.34
N TRP A 49 1.84 -2.89 -2.30
CA TRP A 49 1.47 -3.36 -0.97
C TRP A 49 0.08 -3.99 -0.95
N PHE A 50 -0.92 -3.34 -1.56
CA PHE A 50 -2.28 -3.89 -1.67
C PHE A 50 -2.32 -5.19 -2.49
N GLN A 51 -1.55 -5.26 -3.58
CA GLN A 51 -1.40 -6.50 -4.35
C GLN A 51 -0.84 -7.64 -3.48
N ASN A 52 0.28 -7.40 -2.79
CA ASN A 52 0.90 -8.38 -1.90
C ASN A 52 -0.02 -8.77 -0.74
N ARG A 53 -0.75 -7.82 -0.15
CA ARG A 53 -1.68 -8.07 0.95
C ARG A 53 -2.83 -8.97 0.51
N ARG A 54 -3.39 -8.76 -0.68
CA ARG A 54 -4.41 -9.67 -1.26
C ARG A 54 -3.88 -11.07 -1.48
N THR A 55 -2.67 -11.21 -2.02
CA THR A 55 -2.03 -12.53 -2.19
C THR A 55 -1.85 -13.23 -0.86
N LYS A 56 -1.44 -12.50 0.19
CA LYS A 56 -1.33 -13.05 1.55
C LYS A 56 -2.68 -13.42 2.16
N ASN A 57 -3.77 -12.72 1.83
CA ASN A 57 -5.11 -13.02 2.33
C ASN A 57 -5.77 -14.20 1.60
N LYS A 58 -5.30 -14.54 0.40
CA LYS A 58 -5.77 -15.68 -0.40
C LYS A 58 -4.94 -16.96 -0.15
N ARG A 59 -3.90 -16.86 0.67
CA ARG A 59 -3.10 -17.97 1.17
C ARG A 59 -3.50 -18.25 2.60
#